data_AF-A0A238C1H9-F1
#
_entry.id   AF-A0A238C1H9-F1
#
_cell.length_a   1.000
_cell.length_b   1.000
_cell.length_c   1.000
_cell.angle_alpha   90.00
_cell.angle_beta   90.00
_cell.angle_gamma   90.00
#
_symmetry.space_group_name_H-M   'P 1'
#
loop_
_entity.id
_entity.type
_entity.pdbx_description
1 polymer ?
#
loop_
_entity_poly.entity_id
_entity_poly.type
_entity_poly.pdbx_seq_one_letter_code
_entity_poly.pdbx_strand_id
1 'polypeptide(L)' 'MTKNDDSLVLKSEQEKLLEESCHVVRTLSFEMKRCLDKGVLMDALKHASQMLAELRTGSLTPNEASC' A
#
# COMPACT_ATOMS: atom_id res chain seq x y z
N MET A 1 4.34 35.21 7.25
CA MET A 1 5.16 34.01 7.48
C MET A 1 4.24 32.80 7.64
N THR A 2 3.83 32.11 6.57
CA THR A 2 2.96 30.91 6.71
C THR A 2 3.18 29.81 5.66
N LYS A 3 4.13 29.93 4.73
CA LYS A 3 4.36 28.90 3.69
C LYS A 3 5.08 27.62 4.17
N ASN A 4 5.60 27.60 5.40
CA ASN A 4 6.37 26.46 5.92
C ASN A 4 5.54 25.44 6.71
N ASP A 5 4.44 25.84 7.36
CA ASP A 5 3.61 24.93 8.16
C ASP A 5 2.77 23.98 7.29
N ASP A 6 2.14 24.50 6.23
CA ASP A 6 1.36 23.68 5.28
C ASP A 6 2.20 22.58 4.59
N SER A 7 3.49 22.87 4.33
CA SER A 7 4.38 21.89 3.68
C SER A 7 4.78 20.73 4.59
N LEU A 8 4.75 20.91 5.92
CA LEU A 8 5.06 19.85 6.89
C LEU A 8 3.86 18.93 7.10
N VAL A 9 2.64 19.51 7.10
CA VAL A 9 1.39 18.76 7.20
C VAL A 9 1.22 17.80 6.01
N LEU A 10 1.44 18.27 4.79
CA LEU A 10 1.35 17.44 3.58
C LEU A 10 2.33 16.26 3.57
N LYS A 11 3.55 16.47 4.08
CA LYS A 11 4.54 15.38 4.20
C LYS A 11 4.12 14.33 5.21
N SER A 12 3.59 14.75 6.36
CA SER A 12 3.10 13.80 7.38
C SER A 12 1.89 13.01 6.90
N GLU A 13 0.99 13.61 6.12
CA GLU A 13 -0.14 12.91 5.52
C GLU A 13 0.32 11.88 4.46
N GLN A 14 1.32 12.25 3.66
CA GLN A 14 1.93 11.33 2.69
C GLN A 14 2.62 10.13 3.36
N GLU A 15 3.35 10.35 4.46
CA GLU A 15 3.98 9.27 5.25
C GLU A 15 2.93 8.32 5.83
N LYS A 16 1.81 8.85 6.34
CA LYS A 16 0.69 8.02 6.84
C LYS A 16 0.07 7.17 5.74
N LEU A 17 -0.20 7.77 4.57
CA LEU A 17 -0.75 7.05 3.43
C LEU A 17 0.20 5.95 2.95
N LEU A 18 1.52 6.19 2.97
CA LEU A 18 2.54 5.19 2.66
C LEU A 18 2.52 4.04 3.69
N GLU A 19 2.48 4.35 4.99
CA GLU A 19 2.40 3.34 6.05
C GLU A 19 1.14 2.48 5.92
N GLU A 20 0.00 3.10 5.67
CA GLU A 20 -1.28 2.43 5.43
C GLU A 20 -1.20 1.52 4.20
N SER A 21 -0.68 2.02 3.08
CA SER A 21 -0.53 1.21 1.86
C SER A 21 0.40 0.01 2.09
N CYS A 22 1.56 0.20 2.74
CA CYS A 22 2.46 -0.90 3.05
C CYS A 22 1.86 -1.87 4.09
N HIS A 23 0.96 -1.42 4.97
CA HIS A 23 0.22 -2.31 5.86
C HIS A 23 -0.80 -3.17 5.09
N VAL A 24 -1.54 -2.58 4.15
CA VAL A 24 -2.50 -3.29 3.31
C VAL A 24 -1.79 -4.32 2.44
N VAL A 25 -0.68 -3.98 1.79
CA VAL A 25 0.13 -4.91 0.98
C VAL A 25 0.60 -6.10 1.81
N ARG A 26 1.14 -5.86 3.02
CA ARG A 26 1.56 -6.94 3.93
C ARG A 26 0.38 -7.87 4.27
N THR A 27 -0.77 -7.30 4.60
CA THR A 27 -1.98 -8.08 4.95
C THR A 27 -2.47 -8.91 3.77
N LEU A 28 -2.57 -8.33 2.57
CA LEU A 28 -3.03 -9.01 1.37
C LEU A 28 -2.07 -10.12 0.94
N SER A 29 -0.75 -9.92 1.08
CA SER A 29 0.25 -10.94 0.79
C SER A 29 0.12 -12.17 1.70
N PHE A 30 -0.21 -11.95 2.98
CA PHE A 30 -0.43 -13.02 3.94
C PHE A 30 -1.70 -13.82 3.64
N GLU A 31 -2.82 -13.14 3.39
CA GLU A 31 -4.08 -13.81 3.03
C GLU A 31 -3.96 -14.53 1.67
N MET A 32 -3.28 -13.93 0.68
CA MET A 32 -2.99 -14.59 -0.58
C MET A 32 -2.23 -15.91 -0.37
N LYS A 33 -1.17 -15.90 0.45
CA LYS A 33 -0.41 -17.12 0.78
C LYS A 33 -1.31 -18.16 1.45
N ARG A 34 -2.13 -17.75 2.43
CA ARG A 34 -3.08 -18.63 3.11
C ARG A 34 -4.11 -19.25 2.16
N CYS A 35 -4.59 -18.48 1.18
CA CYS A 35 -5.49 -18.94 0.14
C CYS A 35 -4.81 -19.96 -0.79
N LEU A 36 -3.55 -19.74 -1.16
CA LEU A 36 -2.74 -20.69 -1.94
C LEU A 36 -2.54 -22.00 -1.17
N ASP A 37 -2.19 -21.92 0.13
CA ASP A 37 -2.01 -23.09 0.99
C ASP A 37 -3.30 -23.95 1.11
N LYS A 38 -4.47 -23.33 0.98
CA LYS A 38 -5.78 -23.98 0.99
C LYS A 38 -6.29 -24.42 -0.39
N GLY A 39 -5.59 -24.08 -1.47
CA GLY A 39 -6.01 -24.37 -2.85
C GLY A 39 -7.17 -23.50 -3.37
N VAL A 40 -7.51 -22.41 -2.71
CA VAL A 40 -8.57 -21.48 -3.15
C VAL A 40 -8.00 -20.39 -4.08
N LEU A 41 -7.65 -20.80 -5.30
CA LEU A 41 -6.92 -19.97 -6.27
C LEU A 41 -7.62 -18.64 -6.61
N MET A 42 -8.94 -18.64 -6.79
CA MET A 42 -9.68 -17.41 -7.12
C MET A 42 -9.59 -16.35 -6.00
N ASP A 43 -9.65 -16.79 -4.74
CA ASP A 43 -9.50 -15.89 -3.59
C ASP A 43 -8.06 -15.36 -3.48
N ALA A 44 -7.06 -16.21 -3.75
CA ALA A 44 -5.67 -15.79 -3.82
C ALA A 44 -5.45 -14.71 -4.90
N LEU A 45 -6.02 -14.90 -6.09
CA LEU A 45 -5.94 -13.93 -7.19
C LEU A 45 -6.68 -12.62 -6.88
N LYS A 46 -7.78 -12.68 -6.12
CA LYS A 46 -8.46 -11.49 -5.63
C LYS A 46 -7.55 -10.66 -4.72
N HIS A 47 -6.89 -11.30 -3.74
CA HIS A 47 -5.93 -10.63 -2.87
C HIS A 47 -4.74 -10.06 -3.65
N ALA A 48 -4.22 -10.80 -4.63
CA ALA A 48 -3.16 -10.32 -5.52
C ALA A 48 -3.57 -9.08 -6.32
N SER A 49 -4.79 -9.08 -6.88
CA SER A 49 -5.33 -7.95 -7.65
C SER A 49 -5.48 -6.69 -6.79
N GLN A 50 -5.98 -6.85 -5.55
CA GLN A 50 -6.06 -5.75 -4.59
C GLN A 50 -4.67 -5.22 -4.23
N MET A 51 -3.69 -6.10 -4.01
CA MET A 51 -2.31 -5.70 -3.69
C MET A 51 -1.69 -4.88 -4.84
N LEU A 52 -1.90 -5.29 -6.09
CA LEU A 52 -1.44 -4.54 -7.26
C LEU A 52 -2.17 -3.21 -7.44
N ALA A 53 -3.43 -3.10 -6.99
CA ALA A 53 -4.16 -1.84 -7.02
C ALA A 53 -3.55 -0.82 -6.05
N GLU A 54 -3.20 -1.24 -4.83
CA GLU A 54 -2.54 -0.41 -3.82
C GLU A 54 -1.20 0.15 -4.30
N LEU A 55 -0.39 -0.69 -4.96
CA LEU A 55 0.89 -0.28 -5.54
C LEU A 55 0.74 0.71 -6.71
N ARG A 56 -0.37 0.65 -7.44
CA ARG A 56 -0.67 1.54 -8.56
C ARG A 56 -1.26 2.88 -8.12
N THR A 57 -2.01 2.91 -7.01
CA THR A 57 -2.52 4.14 -6.39
C THR A 57 -1.48 4.91 -5.60
N GLY A 58 -0.29 4.34 -5.42
CA GLY A 58 0.90 5.05 -4.99
C GLY A 58 1.29 6.13 -6.01
N SER A 59 0.61 7.27 -5.98
CA SER A 59 1.08 8.54 -6.54
C SER A 59 2.28 9.11 -5.75
N LEU A 60 2.99 8.22 -5.06
CA LEU A 60 4.19 8.47 -4.28
C LEU A 60 5.33 8.57 -5.28
N THR A 61 6.12 9.62 -5.12
CA THR A 61 7.22 9.91 -6.05
C THR A 61 8.19 8.70 -6.17
N PRO A 62 8.90 8.53 -7.30
CA PRO A 62 9.66 7.31 -7.62
C PRO A 62 10.66 6.81 -6.56
N ASN A 63 11.05 7.65 -5.59
CA ASN A 63 11.95 7.27 -4.49
C ASN A 63 11.27 6.51 -3.34
N GLU A 64 9.95 6.61 -3.19
CA GLU A 64 9.22 6.07 -2.03
C GLU A 64 8.52 4.74 -2.31
N ALA A 65 8.49 4.30 -3.57
CA ALA A 65 7.92 3.02 -4.00
C ALA A 65 8.77 1.80 -3.60
N SER A 66 9.84 1.99 -2.82
CA SER A 66 10.68 0.92 -2.27
C SER A 66 10.22 0.54 -0.87
N CYS A 67 8.96 0.11 -0.73
CA CYS A 67 8.61 -0.97 0.19
C CYS A 67 8.96 -2.29 -0.53
#